data_AF-A0A5E4JQZ0-F1
#
_entry.id   AF-A0A5E4JQZ0-F1
#
_cell.length_a   1.000
_cell.length_b   1.000
_cell.length_c   1.000
_cell.angle_alpha   90.00
_cell.angle_beta   90.00
_cell.angle_gamma   90.00
#
_symmetry.space_group_name_H-M   'P 1'
#
loop_
_entity.id
_entity.type
_entity.pdbx_description
1 polymer ?
#
loop_
_entity_poly.entity_id
_entity_poly.type
_entity_poly.pdbx_seq_one_letter_code
_entity_poly.pdbx_strand_id
1 'polypeptide(L)'
;MINRIYIQVVYIILLKECDRMKKERRVSKIIAAGISVLVLILLILSGPAQAYVINLVATNNNVFVGGIVKFNASVKVESHELIDIDYLILKLKSSNPVTEVDCKFYPNGTIISGCTGISIAQISSAPYGYGYNYGYSYGYGYGYKAGTLSYNITLDTTTYAPAIYKTSLSFIVGENTFENAGNNIVISKPLDHHGKGIKDNCNLVTGESIMDKNIRGKLGNVFVNGSIFDSKNDKFSLSIRSRGATLGEGYLTAQMKRQRLDFKFKVKSVDDNINKAYISVSGSYRLGLKKAVPLNTTIILDKETGMASFDSPNLSLSDMKVIFNGKDCSW
;
A
#
# COMPACT_ATOMS: atom_id res chain seq x y z
N MET A 1 -81.69 -41.64 12.38
CA MET A 1 -81.18 -40.26 12.53
C MET A 1 -79.77 -40.21 13.15
N ILE A 2 -79.51 -41.00 14.20
CA ILE A 2 -78.22 -41.03 14.94
C ILE A 2 -77.00 -41.36 14.06
N ASN A 3 -77.12 -42.31 13.12
CA ASN A 3 -76.00 -42.72 12.26
C ASN A 3 -75.49 -41.60 11.32
N ARG A 4 -76.35 -40.66 10.90
CA ARG A 4 -75.93 -39.53 10.04
C ARG A 4 -75.10 -38.50 10.81
N ILE A 5 -75.40 -38.29 12.09
CA ILE A 5 -74.68 -37.35 12.95
C ILE A 5 -73.28 -37.88 13.26
N TYR A 6 -73.17 -39.18 13.56
CA TYR A 6 -71.87 -39.80 13.87
C TYR A 6 -70.89 -39.70 12.69
N ILE A 7 -71.36 -39.97 11.46
CA ILE A 7 -70.53 -39.86 10.24
C ILE A 7 -70.04 -38.42 10.02
N GLN A 8 -70.89 -37.41 10.25
CA GLN A 8 -70.47 -36.01 10.09
C GLN A 8 -69.42 -35.58 11.13
N VAL A 9 -69.56 -36.01 12.38
CA VAL A 9 -68.60 -35.69 13.44
C VAL A 9 -67.24 -36.34 13.16
N VAL A 10 -67.22 -37.63 12.78
CA VAL A 10 -65.98 -38.33 12.42
C VAL A 10 -65.31 -37.67 11.21
N TYR A 11 -66.07 -37.26 10.20
CA TYR A 11 -65.53 -36.59 9.02
C TYR A 11 -64.87 -35.24 9.37
N ILE A 12 -65.48 -34.44 10.25
CA ILE A 12 -64.91 -33.17 10.72
C ILE A 12 -63.60 -33.39 11.49
N ILE A 13 -63.54 -34.42 12.35
CA ILE A 13 -62.33 -34.76 13.11
C ILE A 13 -61.21 -35.17 12.15
N LEU A 14 -61.50 -36.01 11.14
CA LEU A 14 -60.52 -36.43 10.14
C LEU A 14 -60.02 -35.27 9.27
N LEU A 15 -60.90 -34.34 8.87
CA LEU A 15 -60.49 -33.14 8.14
C LEU A 15 -59.56 -32.23 8.97
N LYS A 16 -59.85 -32.08 10.27
CA LYS A 16 -59.04 -31.27 11.18
C LYS A 16 -57.65 -31.85 11.42
N GLU A 17 -57.53 -33.18 11.55
CA GLU A 17 -56.24 -33.88 11.63
C GLU A 17 -55.45 -33.78 10.30
N CYS A 18 -56.14 -33.86 9.16
CA CYS A 18 -55.50 -33.73 7.85
C CYS A 18 -54.93 -32.32 7.60
N ASP A 19 -55.62 -31.28 8.05
CA ASP A 19 -55.12 -29.90 7.99
C ASP A 19 -53.96 -29.65 8.97
N ARG A 20 -53.97 -30.29 10.15
CA ARG A 20 -52.82 -30.25 11.07
C ARG A 20 -51.57 -30.86 10.42
N MET A 21 -51.70 -32.03 9.77
CA MET A 21 -50.59 -32.66 9.05
C MET A 21 -50.06 -31.83 7.88
N LYS A 22 -50.93 -31.11 7.15
CA LYS A 22 -50.50 -30.18 6.07
C LYS A 22 -49.76 -28.96 6.62
N LYS A 23 -50.18 -28.44 7.78
CA LYS A 23 -49.52 -27.30 8.44
C LYS A 23 -48.11 -27.68 8.93
N GLU A 24 -47.96 -28.83 9.58
CA GLU A 24 -46.65 -29.32 10.02
C GLU A 24 -45.69 -29.58 8.84
N ARG A 25 -46.20 -30.13 7.73
CA ARG A 25 -45.42 -30.28 6.48
C ARG A 25 -45.01 -28.96 5.83
N ARG A 26 -45.76 -27.86 6.03
CA ARG A 26 -45.36 -26.54 5.51
C ARG A 26 -44.32 -25.87 6.42
N VAL A 27 -44.46 -26.00 7.73
CA VAL A 27 -43.50 -25.47 8.70
C VAL A 27 -42.12 -26.13 8.53
N SER A 28 -42.08 -27.46 8.35
CA SER A 28 -40.81 -28.16 8.15
C SER A 28 -40.07 -27.72 6.87
N LYS A 29 -40.80 -27.43 5.78
CA LYS A 29 -40.21 -26.91 4.54
C LYS A 29 -39.62 -25.51 4.70
N ILE A 30 -40.27 -24.63 5.47
CA ILE A 30 -39.77 -23.27 5.73
C ILE A 30 -38.51 -23.32 6.60
N ILE A 31 -38.50 -24.17 7.63
CA ILE A 31 -37.31 -24.36 8.48
C ILE A 31 -36.14 -24.92 7.66
N ALA A 32 -36.37 -25.94 6.84
CA ALA A 32 -35.33 -26.51 5.98
C ALA A 32 -34.76 -25.47 4.98
N ALA A 33 -35.63 -24.63 4.39
CA ALA A 33 -35.21 -23.54 3.52
C ALA A 33 -34.37 -22.50 4.29
N GLY A 34 -34.80 -22.13 5.51
CA GLY A 34 -34.07 -21.19 6.37
C GLY A 34 -32.67 -21.69 6.74
N ILE A 35 -32.55 -22.96 7.14
CA ILE A 35 -31.25 -23.60 7.43
C ILE A 35 -30.36 -23.61 6.17
N SER A 36 -30.93 -23.93 5.01
CA SER A 36 -30.16 -23.96 3.75
C SER A 36 -29.62 -22.58 3.38
N VAL A 37 -30.43 -21.53 3.52
CA VAL A 37 -30.00 -20.14 3.28
C VAL A 37 -28.93 -19.72 4.29
N LEU A 38 -29.08 -20.09 5.56
CA LEU A 38 -28.08 -19.81 6.59
C LEU A 38 -26.73 -20.47 6.27
N VAL A 39 -26.72 -21.73 5.84
CA VAL A 39 -25.49 -22.44 5.44
C VAL A 39 -24.84 -21.77 4.22
N LEU A 40 -25.63 -21.37 3.22
CA LEU A 40 -25.11 -20.63 2.06
C LEU A 40 -24.49 -19.28 2.45
N ILE A 41 -25.13 -18.53 3.35
CA ILE A 41 -24.58 -17.27 3.87
C ILE A 41 -23.27 -17.53 4.61
N LEU A 42 -23.21 -18.58 5.44
CA LEU A 42 -21.98 -18.95 6.15
C LEU A 42 -20.85 -19.35 5.19
N LEU A 43 -21.15 -20.09 4.11
CA LEU A 43 -20.16 -20.45 3.08
C LEU A 43 -19.66 -19.23 2.32
N ILE A 44 -20.54 -18.28 2.00
CA ILE A 44 -20.16 -17.02 1.34
C ILE A 44 -19.32 -16.15 2.28
N LEU A 45 -19.69 -16.06 3.57
CA LEU A 45 -18.97 -15.28 4.58
C LEU A 45 -17.63 -15.91 4.98
N SER A 46 -17.49 -17.23 4.89
CA SER A 46 -16.24 -17.92 5.21
C SER A 46 -15.10 -17.57 4.24
N GLY A 47 -15.44 -17.04 3.06
CA GLY A 47 -14.49 -16.72 2.01
C GLY A 47 -13.77 -17.97 1.46
N PRO A 48 -13.08 -17.86 0.32
CA PRO A 48 -12.16 -18.91 -0.10
C PRO A 48 -11.06 -19.03 0.96
N ALA A 49 -10.90 -20.22 1.54
CA ALA A 49 -9.79 -20.50 2.45
C ALA A 49 -8.48 -20.22 1.69
N GLN A 50 -7.73 -19.20 2.10
CA GLN A 50 -6.44 -18.89 1.49
C GLN A 50 -5.46 -19.99 1.90
N ALA A 51 -5.05 -20.84 0.95
CA ALA A 51 -4.08 -21.90 1.22
C ALA A 51 -2.65 -21.36 1.44
N TYR A 52 -2.45 -20.05 1.24
CA TYR A 52 -1.14 -19.41 1.20
C TYR A 52 -1.18 -18.03 1.83
N VAL A 53 -0.09 -17.68 2.53
CA VAL A 53 0.15 -16.32 3.00
C VAL A 53 1.43 -15.81 2.34
N ILE A 54 1.29 -14.84 1.44
CA ILE A 54 2.41 -14.14 0.79
C ILE A 54 2.67 -12.85 1.56
N ASN A 55 3.93 -12.55 1.85
CA ASN A 55 4.32 -11.28 2.47
C ASN A 55 5.52 -10.66 1.72
N LEU A 56 5.49 -9.34 1.54
CA LEU A 56 6.59 -8.57 0.95
C LEU A 56 6.71 -7.24 1.70
N VAL A 57 7.77 -7.10 2.51
CA VAL A 57 8.01 -5.90 3.31
C VAL A 57 9.36 -5.31 2.97
N ALA A 58 9.38 -4.07 2.48
CA ALA A 58 10.61 -3.30 2.37
C ALA A 58 11.08 -2.84 3.76
N THR A 59 12.34 -3.06 4.12
CA THR A 59 12.91 -2.56 5.39
C THR A 59 13.18 -1.07 5.35
N ASN A 60 13.37 -0.51 4.15
CA ASN A 60 13.59 0.90 3.90
C ASN A 60 12.83 1.30 2.62
N ASN A 61 11.92 2.24 2.79
CA ASN A 61 10.92 2.58 1.78
C ASN A 61 11.30 3.86 1.03
N ASN A 62 12.37 4.54 1.44
CA ASN A 62 12.86 5.75 0.81
C ASN A 62 14.38 5.64 0.70
N VAL A 63 14.89 5.72 -0.53
CA VAL A 63 16.32 5.69 -0.84
C VAL A 63 16.62 6.67 -1.97
N PHE A 64 17.87 7.15 -2.02
CA PHE A 64 18.34 7.85 -3.21
C PHE A 64 18.74 6.86 -4.31
N VAL A 65 18.77 7.30 -5.58
CA VAL A 65 19.37 6.55 -6.70
C VAL A 65 20.82 6.19 -6.33
N GLY A 66 21.17 4.92 -6.52
CA GLY A 66 22.44 4.33 -6.08
C GLY A 66 22.42 3.79 -4.65
N GLY A 67 21.30 3.94 -3.93
CA GLY A 67 21.06 3.29 -2.64
C GLY A 67 20.64 1.82 -2.78
N ILE A 68 20.53 1.15 -1.63
CA ILE A 68 20.09 -0.24 -1.55
C ILE A 68 18.76 -0.31 -0.82
N VAL A 69 17.75 -0.92 -1.43
CA VAL A 69 16.49 -1.31 -0.78
C VAL A 69 16.58 -2.78 -0.39
N LYS A 70 16.16 -3.14 0.82
CA LYS A 70 16.04 -4.56 1.22
C LYS A 70 14.58 -4.93 1.42
N PHE A 71 14.21 -6.13 0.98
CA PHE A 71 12.89 -6.71 1.16
C PHE A 71 13.01 -8.03 1.93
N ASN A 72 12.11 -8.20 2.89
CA ASN A 72 11.80 -9.48 3.48
C ASN A 72 10.57 -10.04 2.76
N ALA A 73 10.77 -11.09 1.99
CA ALA A 73 9.72 -11.78 1.26
C ALA A 73 9.47 -13.14 1.90
N SER A 74 8.21 -13.55 2.02
CA SER A 74 7.87 -14.90 2.43
C SER A 74 6.62 -15.45 1.75
N VAL A 75 6.60 -16.76 1.55
CA VAL A 75 5.45 -17.54 1.10
C VAL A 75 5.26 -18.67 2.11
N LYS A 76 4.20 -18.59 2.90
CA LYS A 76 3.80 -19.63 3.84
C LYS A 76 2.77 -20.53 3.18
N VAL A 77 3.08 -21.81 3.08
CA VAL A 77 2.16 -22.87 2.65
C VAL A 77 1.49 -23.42 3.91
N GLU A 78 0.18 -23.22 4.03
CA GLU A 78 -0.58 -23.69 5.21
C GLU A 78 -1.30 -25.02 4.97
N SER A 79 -1.46 -25.43 3.70
CA SER A 79 -2.17 -26.67 3.38
C SER A 79 -1.32 -27.92 3.66
N HIS A 80 -2.00 -29.03 3.93
CA HIS A 80 -1.41 -30.37 3.96
C HIS A 80 -1.18 -30.95 2.55
N GLU A 81 -1.43 -30.16 1.51
CA GLU A 81 -1.27 -30.57 0.11
C GLU A 81 0.15 -30.23 -0.37
N LEU A 82 0.66 -31.04 -1.30
CA LEU A 82 1.91 -30.73 -1.99
C LEU A 82 1.65 -29.70 -3.08
N ILE A 83 2.41 -28.61 -3.05
CA ILE A 83 2.28 -27.54 -4.03
C ILE A 83 3.57 -27.43 -4.82
N ASP A 84 3.49 -27.64 -6.12
CA ASP A 84 4.62 -27.46 -7.02
C ASP A 84 4.69 -25.99 -7.45
N ILE A 85 5.60 -25.24 -6.82
CA ILE A 85 5.80 -23.83 -7.14
C ILE A 85 6.80 -23.75 -8.29
N ASP A 86 6.35 -23.32 -9.46
CA ASP A 86 7.18 -23.21 -10.65
C ASP A 86 8.26 -22.14 -10.45
N TYR A 87 7.83 -20.92 -10.11
CA TYR A 87 8.69 -19.77 -9.83
C TYR A 87 7.95 -18.65 -9.10
N LEU A 88 8.72 -17.71 -8.57
CA LEU A 88 8.26 -16.46 -7.96
C LEU A 88 8.59 -15.28 -8.87
N ILE A 89 7.82 -14.20 -8.74
CA ILE A 89 8.01 -12.94 -9.47
C ILE A 89 7.96 -11.78 -8.47
N LEU A 90 9.07 -11.06 -8.31
CA LEU A 90 9.06 -9.74 -7.68
C LEU A 90 8.76 -8.70 -8.77
N LYS A 91 7.63 -8.02 -8.64
CA LYS A 91 7.19 -6.96 -9.56
C LYS A 91 7.45 -5.59 -8.95
N LEU A 92 8.09 -4.70 -9.71
CA LEU A 92 8.25 -3.28 -9.38
C LEU A 92 7.61 -2.45 -10.48
N LYS A 93 6.57 -1.68 -10.15
CA LYS A 93 5.85 -0.84 -11.12
C LYS A 93 5.94 0.63 -10.75
N SER A 94 6.51 1.44 -11.63
CA SER A 94 6.45 2.90 -11.55
C SER A 94 5.49 3.45 -12.61
N SER A 95 4.76 4.51 -12.26
CA SER A 95 3.88 5.23 -13.19
C SER A 95 4.59 6.36 -13.95
N ASN A 96 5.79 6.78 -13.53
CA ASN A 96 6.55 7.81 -14.24
C ASN A 96 8.06 7.80 -13.88
N PRO A 97 8.95 7.46 -14.82
CA PRO A 97 8.61 6.89 -16.13
C PRO A 97 7.82 5.59 -15.94
N VAL A 98 6.95 5.25 -16.91
CA VAL A 98 6.25 3.96 -16.88
C VAL A 98 7.32 2.88 -17.05
N THR A 99 7.64 2.21 -15.95
CA THR A 99 8.61 1.12 -15.92
C THR A 99 8.03 -0.02 -15.10
N GLU A 100 8.06 -1.22 -15.67
CA GLU A 100 7.66 -2.46 -15.02
C GLU A 100 8.87 -3.38 -15.04
N VAL A 101 9.27 -3.85 -13.86
CA VAL A 101 10.37 -4.80 -13.68
C VAL A 101 9.79 -6.05 -13.07
N ASP A 102 9.90 -7.15 -13.79
CA ASP A 102 9.46 -8.47 -13.37
C ASP A 102 10.69 -9.36 -13.15
N CYS A 103 11.16 -9.43 -11.91
CA CYS A 103 12.27 -10.28 -11.53
C CYS A 103 11.77 -11.68 -11.19
N LYS A 104 12.04 -12.65 -12.07
CA LYS A 104 11.64 -14.05 -11.92
C LYS A 104 12.75 -14.88 -11.29
N PHE A 105 12.40 -15.72 -10.33
CA PHE A 105 13.35 -16.60 -9.64
C PHE A 105 12.69 -17.89 -9.14
N TYR A 106 13.45 -18.96 -9.06
CA TYR A 106 13.00 -20.24 -8.52
C TYR A 106 12.81 -20.19 -7.00
N PRO A 107 12.06 -21.14 -6.40
CA PRO A 107 11.89 -21.19 -4.94
C PRO A 107 13.18 -21.37 -4.14
N ASN A 108 14.28 -21.79 -4.76
CA ASN A 108 15.61 -21.85 -4.13
C ASN A 108 16.36 -20.51 -4.17
N GLY A 109 15.74 -19.45 -4.71
CA GLY A 109 16.35 -18.12 -4.87
C GLY A 109 17.15 -17.92 -6.16
N THR A 110 17.29 -18.95 -7.01
CA THR A 110 18.05 -18.84 -8.27
C THR A 110 17.30 -17.95 -9.27
N ILE A 111 17.97 -16.89 -9.73
CA ILE A 111 17.41 -15.95 -10.70
C ILE A 111 17.18 -16.62 -12.07
N ILE A 112 16.01 -16.39 -12.65
CA ILE A 112 15.64 -16.84 -14.00
C ILE A 112 15.85 -15.68 -14.99
N SER A 113 15.24 -14.52 -14.74
CA SER A 113 15.29 -13.36 -15.64
C SER A 113 14.79 -12.06 -14.99
N GLY A 114 15.08 -10.91 -15.60
CA GLY A 114 14.47 -9.61 -15.24
C GLY A 114 14.97 -8.97 -13.94
N CYS A 115 16.02 -9.51 -13.31
CA CYS A 115 16.51 -9.11 -12.00
C CYS A 115 17.69 -8.12 -12.04
N THR A 116 17.66 -7.11 -12.92
CA THR A 116 18.74 -6.11 -13.00
C THR A 116 18.88 -5.35 -11.68
N GLY A 117 20.07 -5.42 -11.06
CA GLY A 117 20.32 -4.81 -9.75
C GLY A 117 19.62 -5.51 -8.58
N ILE A 118 19.04 -6.71 -8.78
CA ILE A 118 18.35 -7.46 -7.73
C ILE A 118 19.15 -8.72 -7.39
N SER A 119 19.45 -8.92 -6.11
CA SER A 119 19.99 -10.19 -5.60
C SER A 119 19.07 -10.80 -4.56
N ILE A 120 18.98 -12.13 -4.60
CA ILE A 120 18.01 -12.91 -3.83
C ILE A 120 18.79 -13.94 -3.02
N ALA A 121 18.62 -13.91 -1.70
CA ALA A 121 19.17 -14.91 -0.79
C ALA A 121 18.02 -15.62 -0.07
N GLN A 122 17.91 -16.94 -0.26
CA GLN A 122 16.95 -17.76 0.49
C GLN A 122 17.40 -17.84 1.96
N ILE A 123 16.50 -17.48 2.87
CA ILE A 123 16.70 -17.57 4.32
C ILE A 123 16.19 -18.92 4.85
N SER A 124 15.04 -19.36 4.35
CA SER A 124 14.43 -20.64 4.73
C SER A 124 13.78 -21.31 3.53
N SER A 125 13.87 -22.65 3.50
CA SER A 125 13.19 -23.50 2.53
C SER A 125 12.01 -24.22 3.19
N ALA A 126 10.91 -24.39 2.46
CA ALA A 126 9.90 -25.38 2.82
C ALA A 126 10.38 -26.79 2.41
N PRO A 127 10.01 -27.86 3.13
CA PRO A 127 10.40 -29.21 2.74
C PRO A 127 9.81 -29.56 1.36
N TYR A 128 10.67 -29.80 0.38
CA TYR A 128 10.26 -30.37 -0.90
C TYR A 128 10.23 -31.89 -0.77
N GLY A 129 9.12 -32.52 -1.16
CA GLY A 129 8.95 -33.95 -0.93
C GLY A 129 8.11 -34.64 -1.98
N TYR A 130 8.27 -35.95 -2.01
CA TYR A 130 7.46 -36.89 -2.78
C TYR A 130 6.27 -37.31 -1.92
N GLY A 131 5.06 -37.13 -2.44
CA GLY A 131 3.82 -37.52 -1.77
C GLY A 131 3.18 -38.71 -2.45
N TYR A 132 2.92 -39.75 -1.67
CA TYR A 132 1.95 -40.78 -2.02
C TYR A 132 0.58 -40.25 -1.62
N ASN A 133 -0.21 -39.81 -2.60
CA ASN A 133 -1.55 -39.32 -2.32
C ASN A 133 -2.44 -40.55 -2.01
N TYR A 134 -2.64 -40.83 -0.72
CA TYR A 134 -3.50 -41.92 -0.23
C TYR A 134 -4.97 -41.54 -0.40
N GLY A 135 -5.48 -41.60 -1.63
CA GLY A 135 -6.89 -41.34 -1.92
C GLY A 135 -7.22 -41.42 -3.41
N TYR A 136 -7.76 -42.56 -3.86
CA TYR A 136 -8.49 -42.86 -5.11
C TYR A 136 -8.06 -42.24 -6.47
N SER A 137 -6.95 -41.54 -6.54
CA SER A 137 -6.37 -40.98 -7.76
C SER A 137 -4.88 -41.33 -7.78
N TYR A 138 -4.50 -42.24 -8.69
CA TYR A 138 -3.17 -42.81 -8.85
C TYR A 138 -2.16 -41.79 -9.43
N GLY A 139 -1.88 -40.72 -8.69
CA GLY A 139 -0.87 -39.72 -9.05
C GLY A 139 0.25 -39.65 -8.02
N TYR A 140 1.49 -39.86 -8.46
CA TYR A 140 2.68 -39.48 -7.71
C TYR A 140 2.83 -37.96 -7.81
N GLY A 141 2.69 -37.27 -6.67
CA GLY A 141 2.81 -35.82 -6.60
C GLY A 141 4.19 -35.39 -6.10
N TYR A 142 4.73 -34.35 -6.72
CA TYR A 142 5.94 -33.64 -6.29
C TYR A 142 5.54 -32.24 -5.82
N GLY A 143 6.14 -31.74 -4.75
CA GLY A 143 5.88 -30.37 -4.31
C GLY A 143 6.40 -30.02 -2.93
N TYR A 144 6.17 -28.77 -2.55
CA TYR A 144 6.45 -28.25 -1.22
C TYR A 144 5.33 -28.67 -0.25
N LYS A 145 5.74 -29.19 0.91
CA LYS A 145 4.86 -29.43 2.06
C LYS A 145 4.60 -28.13 2.83
N ALA A 146 3.67 -28.19 3.78
CA ALA A 146 3.46 -27.13 4.77
C ALA A 146 4.79 -26.62 5.34
N GLY A 147 5.01 -25.32 5.23
CA GLY A 147 6.29 -24.68 5.54
C GLY A 147 6.36 -23.25 5.03
N THR A 148 7.50 -22.60 5.27
CA THR A 148 7.71 -21.20 4.89
C THR A 148 8.95 -21.06 4.02
N LEU A 149 8.75 -20.59 2.80
CA LEU A 149 9.81 -20.08 1.95
C LEU A 149 10.06 -18.62 2.34
N SER A 150 11.28 -18.25 2.74
CA SER A 150 11.64 -16.87 3.09
C SER A 150 12.88 -16.42 2.34
N TYR A 151 12.90 -15.15 1.93
CA TYR A 151 13.96 -14.56 1.14
C TYR A 151 14.34 -13.17 1.67
N ASN A 152 15.64 -12.88 1.62
CA ASN A 152 16.17 -11.54 1.71
C ASN A 152 16.50 -11.08 0.28
N ILE A 153 15.75 -10.10 -0.22
CA ILE A 153 15.93 -9.56 -1.56
C ILE A 153 16.53 -8.17 -1.43
N THR A 154 17.62 -7.90 -2.13
CA THR A 154 18.23 -6.56 -2.16
C THR A 154 18.17 -6.00 -3.56
N LEU A 155 17.77 -4.73 -3.66
CA LEU A 155 17.65 -3.96 -4.88
C LEU A 155 18.65 -2.80 -4.83
N ASP A 156 19.63 -2.83 -5.73
CA ASP A 156 20.50 -1.70 -6.06
C ASP A 156 19.77 -0.76 -7.02
N THR A 157 19.54 0.48 -6.58
CA THR A 157 18.77 1.47 -7.33
C THR A 157 19.59 2.27 -8.34
N THR A 158 20.87 1.93 -8.57
CA THR A 158 21.76 2.66 -9.49
C THR A 158 21.17 2.80 -10.91
N THR A 159 20.52 1.77 -11.42
CA THR A 159 19.93 1.77 -12.77
C THR A 159 18.45 2.16 -12.78
N TYR A 160 17.86 2.48 -11.63
CA TYR A 160 16.43 2.74 -11.50
C TYR A 160 16.16 4.25 -11.53
N ALA A 161 15.12 4.63 -12.27
CA ALA A 161 14.73 6.03 -12.36
C ALA A 161 14.12 6.50 -11.02
N PRO A 162 14.32 7.77 -10.63
CA PRO A 162 13.64 8.33 -9.48
C PRO A 162 12.13 8.31 -9.65
N ALA A 163 11.41 7.58 -8.79
CA ALA A 163 9.97 7.43 -8.82
C ALA A 163 9.42 6.75 -7.55
N ILE A 164 8.09 6.66 -7.46
CA ILE A 164 7.42 5.78 -6.51
C ILE A 164 7.13 4.45 -7.22
N TYR A 165 7.71 3.37 -6.71
CA TYR A 165 7.50 2.02 -7.21
C TYR A 165 6.51 1.28 -6.30
N LYS A 166 5.41 0.81 -6.90
CA LYS A 166 4.53 -0.19 -6.29
C LYS A 166 5.22 -1.54 -6.37
N THR A 167 5.21 -2.29 -5.28
CA THR A 167 5.86 -3.60 -5.22
C THR A 167 4.80 -4.69 -5.04
N SER A 168 5.02 -5.85 -5.64
CA SER A 168 4.24 -7.04 -5.34
C SER A 168 5.08 -8.29 -5.52
N LEU A 169 4.73 -9.34 -4.77
CA LEU A 169 5.31 -10.66 -4.90
C LEU A 169 4.23 -11.60 -5.42
N SER A 170 4.55 -12.32 -6.48
CA SER A 170 3.70 -13.37 -7.02
C SER A 170 4.42 -14.71 -6.97
N PHE A 171 3.67 -15.81 -6.92
CA PHE A 171 4.19 -17.14 -7.24
C PHE A 171 3.23 -17.89 -8.17
N ILE A 172 3.79 -18.77 -8.98
CA ILE A 172 3.09 -19.51 -10.04
C ILE A 172 3.03 -20.99 -9.67
N VAL A 173 1.84 -21.59 -9.86
CA VAL A 173 1.56 -23.02 -9.66
C VAL A 173 0.75 -23.50 -10.85
N GLY A 174 1.41 -24.07 -11.85
CA GLY A 174 0.80 -24.42 -13.12
C GLY A 174 0.25 -23.17 -13.84
N GLU A 175 -1.05 -23.13 -14.06
CA GLU A 175 -1.73 -21.99 -14.71
C GLU A 175 -2.19 -20.91 -13.72
N ASN A 176 -2.06 -21.17 -12.41
CA ASN A 176 -2.55 -20.25 -11.38
C ASN A 176 -1.46 -19.28 -10.94
N THR A 177 -1.85 -18.01 -10.76
CA THR A 177 -1.00 -16.95 -10.21
C THR A 177 -1.59 -16.47 -8.90
N PHE A 178 -0.77 -16.48 -7.85
CA PHE A 178 -1.11 -15.89 -6.56
C PHE A 178 -0.24 -14.66 -6.35
N GLU A 179 -0.83 -13.52 -5.98
CA GLU A 179 -0.11 -12.25 -5.84
C GLU A 179 -0.52 -11.53 -4.55
N ASN A 180 0.45 -10.91 -3.89
CA ASN A 180 0.19 -9.96 -2.82
C ASN A 180 1.02 -8.69 -3.01
N ALA A 181 0.39 -7.54 -2.74
CA ALA A 181 1.05 -6.25 -2.81
C ALA A 181 1.97 -6.06 -1.60
N GLY A 182 3.16 -5.52 -1.85
CA GLY A 182 4.06 -5.05 -0.81
C GLY A 182 3.95 -3.55 -0.58
N ASN A 183 4.80 -3.03 0.30
CA ASN A 183 4.90 -1.59 0.52
C ASN A 183 5.46 -0.88 -0.72
N ASN A 184 4.98 0.34 -1.00
CA ASN A 184 5.62 1.19 -1.99
C ASN A 184 7.03 1.57 -1.53
N ILE A 185 7.94 1.74 -2.50
CA ILE A 185 9.27 2.30 -2.28
C ILE A 185 9.41 3.59 -3.09
N VAL A 186 10.15 4.54 -2.56
CA VAL A 186 10.46 5.83 -3.17
C VAL A 186 11.95 5.84 -3.49
N ILE A 187 12.26 6.02 -4.76
CA ILE A 187 13.62 6.25 -5.23
C ILE A 187 13.72 7.73 -5.58
N SER A 188 14.51 8.48 -4.81
CA SER A 188 14.72 9.92 -4.99
C SER A 188 16.02 10.20 -5.73
N LYS A 189 16.10 11.34 -6.44
CA LYS A 189 17.40 11.79 -6.95
C LYS A 189 18.32 12.13 -5.79
N PRO A 190 19.61 11.75 -5.82
CA PRO A 190 20.58 12.35 -4.91
C PRO A 190 20.52 13.86 -5.10
N LEU A 191 20.51 14.59 -3.99
CA LEU A 191 20.65 16.04 -4.05
C LEU A 191 22.03 16.33 -4.64
N ASP A 192 22.08 17.03 -5.77
CA ASP A 192 23.35 17.47 -6.36
C ASP A 192 24.04 18.41 -5.37
N HIS A 193 24.83 17.85 -4.45
CA HIS A 193 25.66 18.58 -3.50
C HIS A 193 26.89 19.20 -4.18
N HIS A 194 26.74 19.67 -5.42
CA HIS A 194 27.70 20.60 -6.03
C HIS A 194 27.58 22.03 -5.46
N GLY A 195 26.72 22.23 -4.45
CA GLY A 195 26.73 23.40 -3.58
C GLY A 195 27.95 23.40 -2.66
N LYS A 196 29.08 23.88 -3.20
CA LYS A 196 30.14 24.64 -2.51
C LYS A 196 29.69 25.05 -1.11
N GLY A 197 30.26 24.41 -0.08
CA GLY A 197 29.92 24.54 1.34
C GLY A 197 29.09 25.77 1.67
N ILE A 198 27.78 25.60 1.60
CA ILE A 198 26.82 26.58 2.06
C ILE A 198 27.00 26.62 3.59
N LYS A 199 27.82 27.55 4.07
CA LYS A 199 27.94 27.92 5.48
C LYS A 199 26.69 28.72 5.88
N ASP A 200 25.51 28.09 5.82
CA ASP A 200 24.26 28.78 6.14
C ASP A 200 23.93 28.59 7.62
N ASN A 201 24.11 29.66 8.39
CA ASN A 201 23.55 29.83 9.74
C ASN A 201 22.01 29.95 9.74
N CYS A 202 21.33 29.39 8.74
CA CYS A 202 19.90 29.57 8.48
C CYS A 202 19.07 28.30 8.66
N ASN A 203 19.70 27.23 9.15
CA ASN A 203 18.99 26.08 9.69
C ASN A 203 18.42 26.45 11.06
N LEU A 204 17.21 25.98 11.37
CA LEU A 204 16.72 26.05 12.75
C LEU A 204 17.68 25.28 13.64
N VAL A 205 18.07 25.88 14.76
CA VAL A 205 18.72 25.15 15.84
C VAL A 205 17.70 24.16 16.39
N THR A 206 18.08 22.91 16.58
CA THR A 206 17.25 21.87 17.20
C THR A 206 16.62 22.41 18.49
N GLY A 207 15.31 22.27 18.63
CA GLY A 207 14.54 22.82 19.76
C GLY A 207 13.95 24.21 19.57
N GLU A 208 14.33 24.98 18.53
CA GLU A 208 13.61 26.21 18.20
C GLU A 208 12.21 25.91 17.65
N SER A 209 11.23 26.72 18.05
CA SER A 209 9.86 26.62 17.52
C SER A 209 9.76 27.19 16.11
N ILE A 210 8.90 26.57 15.30
CA ILE A 210 8.61 27.02 13.92
C ILE A 210 7.52 28.09 13.83
N MET A 211 6.88 28.40 14.97
CA MET A 211 5.87 29.44 15.05
C MET A 211 6.45 30.81 14.70
N ASP A 212 5.69 31.63 13.98
CA ASP A 212 6.09 32.96 13.48
C ASP A 212 7.29 32.96 12.51
N LYS A 213 7.63 31.80 11.93
CA LYS A 213 8.69 31.69 10.91
C LYS A 213 8.08 31.65 9.51
N ASN A 214 8.85 32.19 8.56
CA ASN A 214 8.62 31.97 7.13
C ASN A 214 9.58 30.89 6.64
N ILE A 215 9.03 29.78 6.19
CA ILE A 215 9.76 28.62 5.68
C ILE A 215 9.76 28.70 4.16
N ARG A 216 10.94 28.63 3.55
CA ARG A 216 11.10 28.60 2.09
C ARG A 216 11.88 27.38 1.70
N GLY A 217 11.36 26.58 0.77
CA GLY A 217 12.03 25.40 0.26
C GLY A 217 12.35 25.46 -1.23
N LYS A 218 13.45 24.83 -1.60
CA LYS A 218 13.90 24.60 -2.98
C LYS A 218 14.53 23.20 -3.05
N LEU A 219 14.71 22.68 -4.28
CA LEU A 219 15.44 21.44 -4.53
C LEU A 219 14.81 20.23 -3.82
N GLY A 220 13.56 19.92 -4.15
CA GLY A 220 12.88 18.69 -3.70
C GLY A 220 12.25 17.94 -4.86
N ASN A 221 11.76 16.74 -4.60
CA ASN A 221 11.02 15.95 -5.56
C ASN A 221 9.53 16.10 -5.30
N VAL A 222 8.82 16.71 -6.24
CA VAL A 222 7.36 16.84 -6.20
C VAL A 222 6.74 15.79 -7.12
N PHE A 223 5.87 14.93 -6.60
CA PHE A 223 5.14 13.94 -7.38
C PHE A 223 3.67 14.30 -7.47
N VAL A 224 3.09 14.27 -8.68
CA VAL A 224 1.65 14.45 -8.88
C VAL A 224 1.10 13.23 -9.63
N ASN A 225 0.16 12.51 -9.04
CA ASN A 225 -0.36 11.25 -9.57
C ASN A 225 0.77 10.26 -9.95
N GLY A 226 1.77 10.11 -9.08
CA GLY A 226 2.96 9.28 -9.30
C GLY A 226 3.99 9.85 -10.28
N SER A 227 3.75 11.04 -10.84
CA SER A 227 4.65 11.70 -11.79
C SER A 227 5.61 12.69 -11.14
N ILE A 228 6.92 12.51 -11.30
CA ILE A 228 7.93 13.46 -10.80
C ILE A 228 7.94 14.77 -11.62
N PHE A 229 7.91 15.91 -10.94
CA PHE A 229 8.07 17.24 -11.53
C PHE A 229 9.55 17.64 -11.52
N ASP A 230 9.95 18.59 -12.39
CA ASP A 230 11.35 18.97 -12.50
C ASP A 230 11.80 19.80 -11.28
N SER A 231 12.54 19.13 -10.40
CA SER A 231 13.18 19.65 -9.18
C SER A 231 13.92 20.99 -9.32
N LYS A 232 14.34 21.38 -10.54
CA LYS A 232 15.13 22.62 -10.76
C LYS A 232 14.36 23.89 -10.41
N ASN A 233 13.05 23.90 -10.57
CA ASN A 233 12.21 25.10 -10.41
C ASN A 233 11.20 24.98 -9.26
N ASP A 234 11.29 23.92 -8.46
CA ASP A 234 10.33 23.66 -7.42
C ASP A 234 10.55 24.64 -6.25
N LYS A 235 9.45 25.29 -5.85
CA LYS A 235 9.43 26.28 -4.77
C LYS A 235 8.36 25.93 -3.77
N PHE A 236 8.77 25.88 -2.52
CA PHE A 236 7.90 25.72 -1.38
C PHE A 236 7.95 27.01 -0.55
N SER A 237 6.82 27.49 -0.08
CA SER A 237 6.75 28.62 0.83
C SER A 237 5.63 28.39 1.82
N LEU A 238 5.92 28.59 3.10
CA LEU A 238 4.98 28.42 4.19
C LEU A 238 5.21 29.50 5.22
N SER A 239 4.14 30.20 5.58
CA SER A 239 4.14 31.16 6.68
C SER A 239 3.27 30.62 7.80
N ILE A 240 3.84 30.48 9.00
CA ILE A 240 3.13 30.03 10.20
C ILE A 240 3.05 31.20 11.17
N ARG A 241 1.88 31.43 11.77
CA ARG A 241 1.64 32.52 12.73
C ARG A 241 1.13 31.95 14.05
N SER A 242 1.69 32.40 15.16
CA SER A 242 1.24 32.04 16.52
C SER A 242 -0.02 32.80 16.94
N ARG A 243 -0.29 33.96 16.33
CA ARG A 243 -1.38 34.87 16.67
C ARG A 243 -2.23 35.22 15.46
N GLY A 244 -3.56 35.12 15.60
CA GLY A 244 -4.53 35.55 14.61
C GLY A 244 -5.67 34.55 14.38
N ALA A 245 -6.63 34.92 13.53
CA ALA A 245 -7.76 34.05 13.16
C ALA A 245 -7.34 32.90 12.23
N THR A 246 -6.15 32.98 11.62
CA THR A 246 -5.59 31.95 10.75
C THR A 246 -4.17 31.59 11.21
N LEU A 247 -3.87 30.29 11.29
CA LEU A 247 -2.57 29.77 11.73
C LEU A 247 -1.46 29.91 10.68
N GLY A 248 -1.81 30.32 9.46
CA GLY A 248 -0.86 30.47 8.37
C GLY A 248 -1.41 30.04 7.01
N GLU A 249 -0.62 30.31 5.99
CA GLU A 249 -0.87 29.89 4.61
C GLU A 249 0.45 29.60 3.90
N GLY A 250 0.37 28.81 2.84
CA GLY A 250 1.53 28.44 2.05
C GLY A 250 1.17 28.05 0.64
N TYR A 251 2.21 27.84 -0.14
CA TYR A 251 2.10 27.31 -1.48
C TYR A 251 3.27 26.39 -1.81
N LEU A 252 3.00 25.45 -2.71
CA LEU A 252 3.99 24.65 -3.41
C LEU A 252 3.77 24.86 -4.91
N THR A 253 4.82 25.23 -5.62
CA THR A 253 4.82 25.30 -7.08
C THR A 253 5.90 24.39 -7.63
N ALA A 254 5.56 23.63 -8.67
CA ALA A 254 6.49 22.78 -9.39
C ALA A 254 6.23 22.89 -10.89
N GLN A 255 7.23 22.62 -11.72
CA GLN A 255 7.06 22.67 -13.19
C GLN A 255 7.63 21.42 -13.85
N MET A 256 6.89 20.86 -14.81
CA MET A 256 7.38 19.79 -15.68
C MET A 256 7.02 20.12 -17.13
N LYS A 257 8.01 20.39 -17.97
CA LYS A 257 7.81 20.84 -19.36
C LYS A 257 6.86 22.05 -19.40
N ARG A 258 5.69 21.92 -20.06
CA ARG A 258 4.64 22.95 -20.17
C ARG A 258 3.56 22.85 -19.10
N GLN A 259 3.66 21.92 -18.16
CA GLN A 259 2.71 21.75 -17.06
C GLN A 259 3.26 22.36 -15.78
N ARG A 260 2.46 23.18 -15.12
CA ARG A 260 2.78 23.80 -13.83
C ARG A 260 1.83 23.27 -12.77
N LEU A 261 2.37 22.85 -11.64
CA LEU A 261 1.63 22.58 -10.43
C LEU A 261 1.56 23.86 -9.60
N ASP A 262 0.35 24.20 -9.14
CA ASP A 262 0.15 25.23 -8.13
C ASP A 262 -0.73 24.67 -7.00
N PHE A 263 -0.13 24.36 -5.85
CA PHE A 263 -0.82 23.95 -4.63
C PHE A 263 -0.85 25.11 -3.65
N LYS A 264 -2.04 25.58 -3.28
CA LYS A 264 -2.25 26.63 -2.28
C LYS A 264 -2.99 26.06 -1.09
N PHE A 265 -2.52 26.33 0.11
CA PHE A 265 -3.06 25.72 1.32
C PHE A 265 -3.07 26.66 2.53
N LYS A 266 -3.96 26.36 3.46
CA LYS A 266 -4.07 27.01 4.78
C LYS A 266 -3.64 26.03 5.86
N VAL A 267 -2.93 26.53 6.87
CA VAL A 267 -2.53 25.76 8.04
C VAL A 267 -3.75 25.55 8.94
N LYS A 268 -3.97 24.29 9.35
CA LYS A 268 -5.08 23.86 10.20
C LYS A 268 -4.64 23.58 11.64
N SER A 269 -3.46 22.97 11.79
CA SER A 269 -2.83 22.77 13.09
C SER A 269 -1.33 22.60 12.88
N VAL A 270 -0.57 22.84 13.94
CA VAL A 270 0.88 22.62 14.01
C VAL A 270 1.16 21.85 15.28
N ASP A 271 1.80 20.69 15.15
CA ASP A 271 2.38 19.93 16.25
C ASP A 271 3.90 20.02 16.13
N ASP A 272 4.51 20.77 17.03
CA ASP A 272 5.91 21.20 16.95
C ASP A 272 6.75 20.51 18.04
N ASN A 273 7.63 19.60 17.64
CA ASN A 273 8.53 18.86 18.52
C ASN A 273 9.99 19.33 18.31
N ILE A 274 10.91 18.87 19.15
CA ILE A 274 12.33 19.23 19.17
C ILE A 274 13.00 18.99 17.81
N ASN A 275 12.72 17.84 17.18
CA ASN A 275 13.39 17.42 15.94
C ASN A 275 12.50 17.57 14.69
N LYS A 276 11.18 17.57 14.86
CA LYS A 276 10.22 17.54 13.76
C LYS A 276 9.04 18.42 14.04
N ALA A 277 8.43 18.95 12.99
CA ALA A 277 7.11 19.57 13.08
C ALA A 277 6.15 18.94 12.07
N TYR A 278 4.92 18.72 12.52
CA TYR A 278 3.82 18.17 11.74
C TYR A 278 2.80 19.29 11.53
N ILE A 279 2.66 19.73 10.28
CA ILE A 279 1.83 20.87 9.92
C ILE A 279 0.65 20.35 9.10
N SER A 280 -0.53 20.25 9.72
CA SER A 280 -1.75 19.86 9.02
C SER A 280 -2.21 21.01 8.12
N VAL A 281 -2.40 20.74 6.83
CA VAL A 281 -2.79 21.74 5.85
C VAL A 281 -4.01 21.30 5.05
N SER A 282 -4.81 22.28 4.63
CA SER A 282 -5.98 22.07 3.78
C SER A 282 -5.98 23.09 2.66
N GLY A 283 -6.18 22.64 1.44
CA GLY A 283 -6.04 23.47 0.26
C GLY A 283 -6.55 22.82 -0.99
N SER A 284 -6.04 23.30 -2.13
CA SER A 284 -6.29 22.68 -3.42
C SER A 284 -5.12 22.91 -4.36
N TYR A 285 -4.88 21.95 -5.25
CA TYR A 285 -3.85 22.06 -6.27
C TYR A 285 -4.45 22.09 -7.68
N ARG A 286 -3.72 22.71 -8.61
CA ARG A 286 -4.05 22.78 -10.04
C ARG A 286 -2.86 22.30 -10.86
N LEU A 287 -3.16 21.66 -12.00
CA LEU A 287 -2.19 21.31 -13.02
C LEU A 287 -2.47 22.13 -14.29
N GLY A 288 -1.73 23.21 -14.47
CA GLY A 288 -2.00 24.20 -15.53
C GLY A 288 -3.39 24.82 -15.36
N LEU A 289 -4.18 24.79 -16.43
CA LEU A 289 -5.54 25.34 -16.46
C LEU A 289 -6.64 24.36 -15.98
N LYS A 290 -6.26 23.17 -15.49
CA LYS A 290 -7.22 22.16 -15.01
C LYS A 290 -7.95 22.63 -13.74
N LYS A 291 -9.12 22.03 -13.50
CA LYS A 291 -9.93 22.25 -12.28
C LYS A 291 -9.10 21.97 -11.03
N ALA A 292 -9.30 22.79 -10.00
CA ALA A 292 -8.66 22.59 -8.70
C ALA A 292 -9.12 21.29 -8.04
N VAL A 293 -8.18 20.52 -7.50
CA VAL A 293 -8.44 19.30 -6.75
C VAL A 293 -8.19 19.60 -5.26
N PRO A 294 -9.19 19.39 -4.38
CA PRO A 294 -9.01 19.62 -2.95
C PRO A 294 -8.01 18.61 -2.37
N LEU A 295 -7.20 19.06 -1.42
CA LEU A 295 -6.21 18.23 -0.75
C LEU A 295 -6.07 18.65 0.72
N ASN A 296 -6.17 17.65 1.59
CA ASN A 296 -5.80 17.75 2.99
C ASN A 296 -4.61 16.82 3.23
N THR A 297 -3.54 17.31 3.81
CA THR A 297 -2.32 16.52 4.06
C THR A 297 -1.54 17.09 5.24
N THR A 298 -0.50 16.39 5.68
CA THR A 298 0.39 16.82 6.76
C THR A 298 1.78 17.01 6.20
N ILE A 299 2.30 18.23 6.31
CA ILE A 299 3.68 18.57 5.99
C ILE A 299 4.55 18.19 7.17
N ILE A 300 5.52 17.31 6.93
CA ILE A 300 6.53 16.91 7.90
C ILE A 300 7.77 17.74 7.61
N LEU A 301 8.21 18.47 8.62
CA LEU A 301 9.42 19.27 8.58
C LEU A 301 10.43 18.64 9.53
N ASP A 302 11.54 18.17 9.00
CA ASP A 302 12.66 17.64 9.75
C ASP A 302 13.66 18.78 10.02
N LYS A 303 13.76 19.20 11.28
CA LYS A 303 14.55 20.37 11.69
C LYS A 303 16.05 20.09 11.68
N GLU A 304 16.43 18.84 11.93
CA GLU A 304 17.83 18.42 11.96
C GLU A 304 18.41 18.41 10.54
N THR A 305 17.67 17.85 9.59
CA THR A 305 18.10 17.76 8.18
C THR A 305 17.72 18.99 7.35
N GLY A 306 16.80 19.83 7.84
CA GLY A 306 16.26 20.95 7.09
C GLY A 306 15.43 20.51 5.89
N MET A 307 14.69 19.41 6.00
CA MET A 307 13.92 18.83 4.90
C MET A 307 12.41 18.93 5.17
N ALA A 308 11.64 19.22 4.13
CA ALA A 308 10.19 19.13 4.14
C ALA A 308 9.70 17.99 3.24
N SER A 309 8.70 17.26 3.72
CA SER A 309 8.03 16.21 2.96
C SER A 309 6.54 16.15 3.29
N PHE A 310 5.74 15.58 2.41
CA PHE A 310 4.40 15.11 2.71
C PHE A 310 4.02 14.04 1.70
N ASP A 311 3.17 13.11 2.10
CA ASP A 311 2.66 12.08 1.21
C ASP A 311 1.14 12.13 1.14
N SER A 312 0.62 12.07 -0.07
CA SER A 312 -0.81 11.92 -0.33
C SER A 312 -1.02 11.19 -1.67
N PRO A 313 -2.16 10.51 -1.87
CA PRO A 313 -2.36 9.64 -3.03
C PRO A 313 -2.11 10.33 -4.39
N ASN A 314 -2.40 11.63 -4.49
CA ASN A 314 -2.34 12.37 -5.75
C ASN A 314 -1.26 13.46 -5.78
N LEU A 315 -0.66 13.81 -4.65
CA LEU A 315 0.38 14.82 -4.54
C LEU A 315 1.32 14.48 -3.39
N SER A 316 2.61 14.33 -3.65
CA SER A 316 3.61 14.17 -2.59
C SER A 316 4.82 15.07 -2.84
N LEU A 317 5.49 15.40 -1.75
CA LEU A 317 6.71 16.19 -1.68
C LEU A 317 7.72 15.35 -0.88
N SER A 318 8.92 15.20 -1.40
CA SER A 318 10.01 14.55 -0.68
C SER A 318 11.30 15.34 -0.84
N ASP A 319 12.13 15.25 0.19
CA ASP A 319 13.51 15.76 0.19
C ASP A 319 13.62 17.25 -0.19
N MET A 320 12.59 18.05 0.10
CA MET A 320 12.61 19.48 -0.20
C MET A 320 13.43 20.20 0.85
N LYS A 321 14.61 20.67 0.47
CA LYS A 321 15.46 21.47 1.37
C LYS A 321 14.78 22.78 1.70
N VAL A 322 14.58 23.05 2.99
CA VAL A 322 13.97 24.28 3.50
C VAL A 322 14.96 25.15 4.24
N ILE A 323 14.69 26.45 4.24
CA ILE A 323 15.37 27.45 5.04
C ILE A 323 14.32 28.24 5.83
N PHE A 324 14.70 28.62 7.05
CA PHE A 324 13.89 29.41 7.95
C PHE A 324 14.38 30.85 7.90
N ASN A 325 13.57 31.76 7.35
CA ASN A 325 13.94 33.16 7.32
C ASN A 325 13.81 33.77 8.72
N GLY A 326 14.92 33.77 9.48
CA GLY A 326 15.21 34.78 10.50
C GLY A 326 15.67 36.09 9.84
N LYS A 327 15.85 37.17 10.63
CA LYS A 327 16.15 38.53 10.11
C LYS A 327 17.38 38.62 9.18
N ASP A 328 18.26 37.63 9.15
CA ASP A 328 19.56 37.67 8.45
C ASP A 328 19.77 36.59 7.37
N CYS A 329 18.70 35.93 6.90
CA CYS A 329 18.81 34.88 5.87
C CYS A 329 18.34 35.37 4.50
N SER A 330 19.28 35.87 3.68
CA SER A 330 19.05 36.18 2.25
C SER A 330 19.56 35.04 1.38
N TRP A 331 18.68 34.52 0.51
CA TRP A 331 19.05 33.65 -0.61
C TRP A 331 19.59 34.46 -1.79
#